data_AF-A0A7W6MB72-F1
#
_entry.id   AF-A0A7W6MB72-F1
#
_cell.length_a   1.000
_cell.length_b   1.000
_cell.length_c   1.000
_cell.angle_alpha   90.00
_cell.angle_beta   90.00
_cell.angle_gamma   90.00
#
_symmetry.space_group_name_H-M   'P 1'
#
loop_
_entity.id
_entity.type
_entity.pdbx_description
1 polymer ?
#
loop_
_entity_poly.entity_id
_entity_poly.type
_entity_poly.pdbx_seq_one_letter_code
_entity_poly.pdbx_strand_id
1 'polypeptide(L)'
;MRHLFEKTVARCISDGLVSGQRLAADASLIEADANKQNSTPKEDWDRSAIDPADAPPAVKEYLDVLDEDAFGAASEVEPKFTSHSDPSSQWKAARKGPAFFAYSTNYLIDTDHSVIVDVEGTRSIRQAEVGSVRTMLDRIKDRHDIDPERLIADSAYGSGPMLGLLVGRKINRHIPVLDKAGRTDGTWSRTDFEWDPENDQYICPEGESLKQFRRNYSDPNRGPDGKGVAKYRALRLTYQASPSKAKCCPNADFRPTTPKNAKMPAKSPAILLKPSNTKSQ
;
A
#
# COMPACT_ATOMS: atom_id res chain seq x y z
N MET A 1 -20.12 5.85 -24.06
CA MET A 1 -20.69 5.79 -22.68
C MET A 1 -20.07 6.84 -21.76
N ARG A 2 -18.73 6.93 -21.66
CA ARG A 2 -18.02 7.94 -20.83
C ARG A 2 -18.52 9.39 -21.01
N HIS A 3 -18.64 9.85 -22.26
CA HIS A 3 -19.11 11.22 -22.56
C HIS A 3 -20.51 11.53 -22.00
N LEU A 4 -21.41 10.55 -22.00
CA LEU A 4 -22.76 10.74 -21.44
C LEU A 4 -22.70 10.86 -19.92
N PHE A 5 -21.94 9.98 -19.26
CA PHE A 5 -21.70 10.04 -17.82
C PHE A 5 -21.12 11.41 -17.42
N GLU A 6 -20.08 11.85 -18.11
CA GLU A 6 -19.39 13.11 -17.81
C GLU A 6 -20.31 14.34 -18.02
N LYS A 7 -21.17 14.31 -19.05
CA LYS A 7 -22.19 15.35 -19.23
C LYS A 7 -23.21 15.38 -18.09
N THR A 8 -23.63 14.21 -17.60
CA THR A 8 -24.55 14.13 -16.45
C THR A 8 -23.89 14.67 -15.19
N VAL A 9 -22.64 14.29 -14.91
CA VAL A 9 -21.87 14.81 -13.76
C VAL A 9 -21.71 16.33 -13.85
N ALA A 10 -21.33 16.86 -15.02
CA ALA A 10 -21.20 18.30 -15.24
C ALA A 10 -22.52 19.04 -14.96
N ARG A 11 -23.66 18.44 -15.31
CA ARG A 11 -24.99 19.00 -15.01
C ARG A 11 -25.30 18.96 -13.51
N CYS A 12 -24.98 17.86 -12.83
CA CYS A 12 -25.14 17.77 -11.37
C CYS A 12 -24.31 18.82 -10.65
N ILE A 13 -23.10 19.10 -11.13
CA ILE A 13 -22.24 20.17 -10.59
C ILE A 13 -22.86 21.55 -10.86
N SER A 14 -23.30 21.83 -12.09
CA SER A 14 -23.91 23.14 -12.43
C SER A 14 -25.17 23.44 -11.64
N ASP A 15 -25.94 22.39 -11.32
CA ASP A 15 -27.20 22.49 -10.59
C ASP A 15 -26.98 22.44 -9.06
N GLY A 16 -25.73 22.38 -8.58
CA GLY A 16 -25.38 22.43 -7.16
C GLY A 16 -25.63 21.14 -6.38
N LEU A 17 -25.79 20.00 -7.07
CA LEU A 17 -25.99 18.69 -6.45
C LEU A 17 -24.68 18.06 -5.96
N VAL A 18 -23.54 18.53 -6.46
CA VAL A 18 -22.20 18.08 -6.06
C VAL A 18 -21.51 19.23 -5.33
N SER A 19 -21.20 19.05 -4.04
CA SER A 19 -20.45 20.07 -3.30
C SER A 19 -18.94 19.94 -3.53
N GLY A 20 -18.47 18.73 -3.83
CA GLY A 20 -17.05 18.42 -4.02
C GLY A 20 -16.24 18.40 -2.72
N GLN A 21 -16.86 18.70 -1.57
CA GLN A 21 -16.15 18.81 -0.29
C GLN A 21 -15.79 17.45 0.32
N ARG A 22 -16.71 16.50 0.22
CA ARG A 22 -16.63 15.18 0.86
C ARG A 22 -16.88 14.13 -0.20
N LEU A 23 -15.83 13.41 -0.56
CA LEU A 23 -15.93 12.30 -1.49
C LEU A 23 -15.77 10.97 -0.76
N ALA A 24 -16.50 9.97 -1.21
CA ALA A 24 -16.37 8.59 -0.79
C ALA A 24 -15.83 7.73 -1.93
N ALA A 25 -14.87 6.84 -1.62
CA ALA A 25 -14.35 5.85 -2.55
C ALA A 25 -14.87 4.46 -2.16
N ASP A 26 -15.41 3.74 -3.13
CA ASP A 26 -15.88 2.37 -2.96
C ASP A 26 -15.65 1.55 -4.23
N ALA A 27 -15.60 0.22 -4.12
CA ALA A 27 -15.46 -0.69 -5.24
C ALA A 27 -16.45 -1.85 -5.16
N SER A 28 -17.09 -2.15 -6.30
CA SER A 28 -17.95 -3.33 -6.45
C SER A 28 -17.29 -4.37 -7.34
N LEU A 29 -17.37 -5.64 -6.92
CA LEU A 29 -16.95 -6.77 -7.73
C LEU A 29 -18.03 -7.12 -8.76
N ILE A 30 -17.64 -7.06 -10.03
CA ILE A 30 -18.44 -7.47 -11.17
C ILE A 30 -17.88 -8.79 -11.69
N GLU A 31 -18.74 -9.81 -11.76
CA GLU A 31 -18.36 -11.09 -12.37
C GLU A 31 -18.11 -10.90 -13.86
N ALA A 32 -16.97 -11.37 -14.34
CA ALA A 32 -16.64 -11.37 -15.76
C ALA A 32 -17.43 -12.49 -16.44
N ASP A 33 -17.85 -12.25 -17.68
CA ASP A 33 -18.46 -13.28 -18.53
C ASP A 33 -17.38 -14.22 -19.09
N ALA A 34 -16.79 -15.01 -18.19
CA ALA A 34 -15.67 -15.89 -18.47
C ALA A 34 -15.94 -17.30 -17.92
N ASN A 35 -15.89 -18.30 -18.79
CA ASN A 35 -16.06 -19.69 -18.38
C ASN A 35 -14.86 -20.15 -17.55
N LYS A 36 -15.11 -20.52 -16.29
CA LYS A 36 -14.08 -20.98 -15.33
C LYS A 36 -13.31 -22.21 -15.80
N GLN A 37 -13.97 -23.12 -16.53
CA GLN A 37 -13.33 -24.33 -17.05
C GLN A 37 -12.43 -24.04 -18.25
N ASN A 38 -12.66 -22.92 -18.94
CA ASN A 38 -11.80 -22.44 -20.01
C ASN A 38 -10.74 -21.49 -19.44
N SER A 39 -9.89 -22.02 -18.56
CA SER A 39 -8.77 -21.30 -17.97
C SER A 39 -7.57 -22.21 -17.75
N THR A 40 -6.39 -21.63 -17.73
CA THR A 40 -5.13 -22.33 -17.46
C THR A 40 -4.57 -21.91 -16.10
N PRO A 41 -4.16 -22.86 -15.24
CA PRO A 41 -3.48 -22.54 -13.99
C PRO A 41 -2.12 -21.90 -14.27
N LYS A 42 -1.65 -21.10 -13.31
CA LYS A 42 -0.37 -20.38 -13.42
C LYS A 42 0.80 -21.27 -13.85
N GLU A 43 0.88 -22.48 -13.32
CA GLU A 43 1.98 -23.43 -13.54
C GLU A 43 2.08 -23.88 -15.01
N ASP A 44 0.95 -23.92 -15.71
CA ASP A 44 0.83 -24.39 -17.08
C ASP A 44 0.73 -23.23 -18.09
N TRP A 45 0.73 -21.98 -17.62
CA TRP A 45 0.59 -20.80 -18.46
C TRP A 45 1.96 -20.28 -18.91
N ASP A 46 2.42 -20.73 -20.08
CA ASP A 46 3.65 -20.24 -20.69
C ASP A 46 3.43 -18.93 -21.46
N ARG A 47 3.70 -17.79 -20.81
CA ARG A 47 3.67 -16.47 -21.44
C ARG A 47 4.74 -16.28 -22.50
N SER A 48 5.87 -16.98 -22.38
CA SER A 48 7.01 -16.81 -23.27
C SER A 48 6.77 -17.46 -24.64
N ALA A 49 5.83 -18.39 -24.72
CA ALA A 49 5.36 -18.98 -25.96
C ALA A 49 4.42 -18.06 -26.78
N ILE A 50 4.00 -16.91 -26.23
CA ILE A 50 3.11 -15.96 -26.89
C ILE A 50 3.97 -14.87 -27.53
N ASP A 51 3.94 -14.75 -28.87
CA ASP A 51 4.53 -13.62 -29.57
C ASP A 51 3.50 -12.50 -29.71
N PRO A 52 3.69 -11.31 -29.09
CA PRO A 52 2.80 -10.17 -29.28
C PRO A 52 2.71 -9.71 -30.74
N ALA A 53 3.73 -9.99 -31.56
CA ALA A 53 3.73 -9.67 -32.97
C ALA A 53 2.69 -10.49 -33.76
N ASP A 54 2.33 -11.68 -33.29
CA ASP A 54 1.33 -12.55 -33.92
C ASP A 54 -0.11 -12.14 -33.57
N ALA A 55 -0.30 -11.21 -32.63
CA ALA A 55 -1.63 -10.74 -32.26
C ALA A 55 -2.32 -10.02 -33.44
N PRO A 56 -3.63 -10.28 -33.68
CA PRO A 56 -4.40 -9.57 -34.69
C PRO A 56 -4.36 -8.05 -34.47
N PRO A 57 -4.43 -7.21 -35.52
CA PRO A 57 -4.40 -5.75 -35.38
C PRO A 57 -5.43 -5.22 -34.37
N ALA A 58 -6.65 -5.75 -34.38
CA ALA A 58 -7.69 -5.37 -33.44
C ALA A 58 -7.34 -5.67 -31.97
N VAL A 59 -6.57 -6.73 -31.70
CA VAL A 59 -6.11 -7.06 -30.34
C VAL A 59 -5.02 -6.08 -29.91
N LYS A 60 -4.09 -5.75 -30.82
CA LYS A 60 -3.04 -4.76 -30.54
C LYS A 60 -3.63 -3.38 -30.26
N GLU A 61 -4.54 -2.90 -31.11
CA GLU A 61 -5.24 -1.63 -30.91
C GLU A 61 -6.02 -1.60 -29.59
N TYR A 62 -6.65 -2.71 -29.20
CA TYR A 62 -7.33 -2.81 -27.91
C TYR A 62 -6.35 -2.72 -26.73
N LEU A 63 -5.23 -3.43 -26.80
CA LEU A 63 -4.22 -3.45 -25.74
C LEU A 63 -3.48 -2.11 -25.62
N ASP A 64 -3.22 -1.41 -26.73
CA ASP A 64 -2.56 -0.10 -26.75
C ASP A 64 -3.38 0.99 -26.03
N VAL A 65 -4.70 0.82 -25.97
CA VAL A 65 -5.62 1.76 -25.30
C VAL A 65 -5.90 1.32 -23.86
N LEU A 66 -5.58 0.07 -23.50
CA LEU A 66 -5.84 -0.46 -22.17
C LEU A 66 -4.93 0.22 -21.14
N ASP A 67 -5.50 0.69 -20.04
CA ASP A 67 -4.73 1.30 -18.96
C ASP A 67 -3.84 0.23 -18.30
N GLU A 68 -2.53 0.33 -18.57
CA GLU A 68 -1.54 -0.60 -18.06
C GLU A 68 -1.49 -0.59 -16.53
N ASP A 69 -1.63 0.58 -15.88
CA ASP A 69 -1.66 0.71 -14.43
C ASP A 69 -2.91 0.06 -13.82
N ALA A 70 -4.04 0.03 -14.54
CA ALA A 70 -5.29 -0.56 -14.07
C ALA A 70 -5.40 -2.08 -14.29
N PHE A 71 -4.80 -2.61 -15.37
CA PHE A 71 -5.00 -3.99 -15.81
C PHE A 71 -3.72 -4.84 -15.88
N GLY A 72 -2.57 -4.24 -16.17
CA GLY A 72 -1.29 -4.92 -16.38
C GLY A 72 -0.32 -4.80 -15.20
N ALA A 73 0.23 -3.60 -15.02
CA ALA A 73 1.31 -3.27 -14.07
C ALA A 73 0.86 -3.15 -12.61
N ALA A 74 -0.44 -3.19 -12.31
CA ALA A 74 -0.94 -3.11 -10.95
C ALA A 74 -0.37 -4.18 -9.99
N SER A 75 0.08 -5.33 -10.51
CA SER A 75 0.83 -6.30 -9.71
C SER A 75 1.74 -7.18 -10.55
N GLU A 76 2.99 -7.35 -10.10
CA GLU A 76 3.94 -8.35 -10.61
C GLU A 76 3.51 -9.80 -10.29
N VAL A 77 2.52 -9.99 -9.41
CA VAL A 77 2.06 -11.32 -9.02
C VAL A 77 1.15 -11.89 -10.09
N GLU A 78 1.60 -12.98 -10.70
CA GLU A 78 0.78 -13.68 -11.67
C GLU A 78 -0.47 -14.31 -11.02
N PRO A 79 -1.64 -14.20 -11.66
CA PRO A 79 -2.88 -14.77 -11.15
C PRO A 79 -2.80 -16.29 -11.10
N LYS A 80 -3.54 -16.90 -10.17
CA LYS A 80 -3.57 -18.36 -10.01
C LYS A 80 -4.13 -19.08 -11.24
N PHE A 81 -5.11 -18.47 -11.89
CA PHE A 81 -5.72 -18.94 -13.13
C PHE A 81 -5.87 -17.74 -14.07
N THR A 82 -5.66 -17.99 -15.36
CA THR A 82 -5.88 -17.02 -16.44
C THR A 82 -6.97 -17.56 -17.35
N SER A 83 -8.04 -16.80 -17.58
CA SER A 83 -9.07 -17.16 -18.55
C SER A 83 -8.55 -16.97 -19.98
N HIS A 84 -8.87 -17.88 -20.88
CA HIS A 84 -8.52 -17.74 -22.30
C HIS A 84 -9.38 -16.72 -23.02
N SER A 85 -10.65 -16.59 -22.64
CA SER A 85 -11.58 -15.64 -23.24
C SER A 85 -11.41 -14.22 -22.68
N ASP A 86 -10.96 -14.11 -21.44
CA ASP A 86 -10.73 -12.83 -20.79
C ASP A 86 -9.51 -12.85 -19.83
N PRO A 87 -8.28 -12.71 -20.36
CA PRO A 87 -7.05 -12.76 -19.58
C PRO A 87 -6.88 -11.62 -18.55
N SER A 88 -7.54 -10.47 -18.76
CA SER A 88 -7.48 -9.31 -17.88
C SER A 88 -8.31 -9.48 -16.61
N SER A 89 -9.30 -10.36 -16.62
CA SER A 89 -10.12 -10.68 -15.45
C SER A 89 -9.27 -11.28 -14.32
N GLN A 90 -9.69 -11.04 -13.07
CA GLN A 90 -8.98 -11.54 -11.91
C GLN A 90 -9.70 -12.74 -11.29
N TRP A 91 -8.99 -13.85 -11.13
CA TRP A 91 -9.46 -14.98 -10.33
C TRP A 91 -9.54 -14.59 -8.83
N LYS A 92 -10.75 -14.52 -8.26
CA LYS A 92 -11.00 -14.15 -6.86
C LYS A 92 -12.00 -15.08 -6.17
N ALA A 93 -11.83 -15.22 -4.85
CA ALA A 93 -12.73 -15.96 -3.96
C ALA A 93 -13.31 -15.03 -2.89
N ALA A 94 -14.15 -14.07 -3.29
CA ALA A 94 -14.65 -13.03 -2.39
C ALA A 94 -16.00 -13.35 -1.71
N ARG A 95 -16.85 -14.19 -2.33
CA ARG A 95 -18.26 -14.37 -1.93
C ARG A 95 -18.55 -15.59 -1.04
N LYS A 96 -17.57 -16.08 -0.25
CA LYS A 96 -17.69 -17.33 0.54
C LYS A 96 -18.20 -18.53 -0.28
N GLY A 97 -17.91 -18.54 -1.58
CA GLY A 97 -18.30 -19.56 -2.55
C GLY A 97 -17.15 -19.87 -3.51
N PRO A 98 -17.40 -20.65 -4.58
CA PRO A 98 -16.39 -20.98 -5.56
C PRO A 98 -15.77 -19.73 -6.16
N ALA A 99 -14.47 -19.76 -6.39
CA ALA A 99 -13.77 -18.66 -7.03
C ALA A 99 -14.32 -18.40 -8.45
N PHE A 100 -14.19 -17.16 -8.91
CA PHE A 100 -14.69 -16.69 -10.19
C PHE A 100 -13.77 -15.60 -10.75
N PHE A 101 -13.92 -15.31 -12.04
CA PHE A 101 -13.23 -14.22 -12.71
C PHE A 101 -14.02 -12.93 -12.53
N ALA A 102 -13.35 -11.85 -12.14
CA ALA A 102 -14.01 -10.60 -11.79
C ALA A 102 -13.19 -9.35 -12.17
N TYR A 103 -13.93 -8.25 -12.31
CA TYR A 103 -13.45 -6.87 -12.35
C TYR A 103 -13.95 -6.09 -11.15
N SER A 104 -13.25 -5.00 -10.84
CA SER A 104 -13.67 -4.05 -9.84
C SER A 104 -14.13 -2.80 -10.55
N THR A 105 -15.38 -2.41 -10.35
CA THR A 105 -15.86 -1.07 -10.71
C THR A 105 -15.68 -0.19 -9.50
N ASN A 106 -14.81 0.81 -9.62
CA ASN A 106 -14.49 1.75 -8.57
C ASN A 106 -15.31 3.02 -8.79
N TYR A 107 -15.84 3.57 -7.70
CA TYR A 107 -16.69 4.76 -7.71
C TYR A 107 -16.07 5.83 -6.83
N LEU A 108 -16.13 7.07 -7.31
CA LEU A 108 -15.93 8.27 -6.49
C LEU A 108 -17.28 8.96 -6.36
N ILE A 109 -17.72 9.19 -5.13
CA ILE A 109 -19.10 9.58 -4.81
C ILE A 109 -19.09 10.85 -3.97
N ASP A 110 -19.80 11.88 -4.38
CA ASP A 110 -20.10 13.03 -3.53
C ASP A 110 -21.17 12.67 -2.50
N THR A 111 -20.88 12.92 -1.23
CA THR A 111 -21.73 12.43 -0.13
C THR A 111 -22.99 13.27 0.14
N ASP A 112 -23.13 14.45 -0.47
CA ASP A 112 -24.24 15.36 -0.11
C ASP A 112 -25.55 14.91 -0.75
N HIS A 113 -25.49 14.55 -2.03
CA HIS A 113 -26.63 13.98 -2.76
C HIS A 113 -26.34 12.58 -3.31
N SER A 114 -25.27 11.92 -2.86
CA SER A 114 -24.85 10.57 -3.31
C SER A 114 -24.62 10.47 -4.83
N VAL A 115 -24.09 11.54 -5.43
CA VAL A 115 -23.81 11.58 -6.87
C VAL A 115 -22.47 10.91 -7.14
N ILE A 116 -22.46 9.91 -8.03
CA ILE A 116 -21.21 9.33 -8.52
C ILE A 116 -20.56 10.35 -9.47
N VAL A 117 -19.42 10.88 -9.06
CA VAL A 117 -18.69 11.93 -9.78
C VAL A 117 -17.59 11.40 -10.69
N ASP A 118 -17.09 10.20 -10.41
CA ASP A 118 -16.19 9.48 -11.32
C ASP A 118 -16.34 7.96 -11.13
N VAL A 119 -15.98 7.21 -12.17
CA VAL A 119 -15.94 5.75 -12.20
C VAL A 119 -14.69 5.27 -12.92
N GLU A 120 -14.11 4.18 -12.42
CA GLU A 120 -12.96 3.55 -13.06
C GLU A 120 -13.06 2.02 -12.97
N GLY A 121 -12.97 1.35 -14.11
CA GLY A 121 -12.95 -0.11 -14.19
C GLY A 121 -11.52 -0.59 -14.04
N THR A 122 -11.26 -1.50 -13.12
CA THR A 122 -9.93 -2.06 -12.93
C THR A 122 -9.98 -3.56 -12.78
N ARG A 123 -8.81 -4.19 -12.95
CA ARG A 123 -8.61 -5.55 -12.48
C ARG A 123 -8.88 -5.62 -10.98
N SER A 124 -9.55 -6.68 -10.50
CA SER A 124 -9.92 -6.80 -9.09
C SER A 124 -8.77 -7.12 -8.14
N ILE A 125 -7.75 -6.27 -8.11
CA ILE A 125 -6.64 -6.33 -7.18
C ILE A 125 -6.54 -5.01 -6.42
N ARG A 126 -6.17 -5.11 -5.14
CA ARG A 126 -6.21 -3.99 -4.21
C ARG A 126 -5.33 -2.82 -4.66
N GLN A 127 -4.20 -3.11 -5.29
CA GLN A 127 -3.29 -2.10 -5.83
C GLN A 127 -3.95 -1.29 -6.94
N ALA A 128 -4.66 -1.94 -7.86
CA ALA A 128 -5.41 -1.27 -8.92
C ALA A 128 -6.59 -0.46 -8.35
N GLU A 129 -7.30 -0.99 -7.35
CA GLU A 129 -8.38 -0.27 -6.66
C GLU A 129 -7.85 1.00 -5.93
N VAL A 130 -6.65 0.94 -5.33
CA VAL A 130 -6.02 2.14 -4.75
C VAL A 130 -5.55 3.11 -5.84
N GLY A 131 -5.00 2.59 -6.95
CA GLY A 131 -4.60 3.40 -8.10
C GLY A 131 -5.76 4.14 -8.75
N SER A 132 -6.92 3.49 -8.87
CA SER A 132 -8.11 4.05 -9.48
C SER A 132 -8.62 5.29 -8.75
N VAL A 133 -8.57 5.30 -7.41
CA VAL A 133 -8.96 6.47 -6.61
C VAL A 133 -8.06 7.67 -6.91
N ARG A 134 -6.75 7.45 -7.07
CA ARG A 134 -5.83 8.52 -7.49
C ARG A 134 -6.24 9.06 -8.86
N THR A 135 -6.44 8.18 -9.83
CA THR A 135 -6.83 8.55 -11.19
C THR A 135 -8.16 9.32 -11.23
N MET A 136 -9.16 8.89 -10.45
CA MET A 136 -10.45 9.58 -10.34
C MET A 136 -10.32 10.96 -9.67
N LEU A 137 -9.51 11.09 -8.62
CA LEU A 137 -9.24 12.38 -7.97
C LEU A 137 -8.51 13.35 -8.89
N ASP A 138 -7.53 12.88 -9.68
CA ASP A 138 -6.85 13.72 -10.67
C ASP A 138 -7.81 14.20 -11.75
N ARG A 139 -8.63 13.30 -12.27
CA ARG A 139 -9.54 13.62 -13.35
C ARG A 139 -10.65 14.60 -12.94
N ILE A 140 -11.22 14.45 -11.74
CA ILE A 140 -12.23 15.40 -11.26
C ILE A 140 -11.61 16.78 -10.96
N LYS A 141 -10.35 16.82 -10.51
CA LYS A 141 -9.60 18.05 -10.34
C LYS A 141 -9.35 18.73 -11.68
N ASP A 142 -8.85 18.00 -12.67
CA ASP A 142 -8.54 18.56 -13.99
C ASP A 142 -9.77 19.07 -14.73
N ARG A 143 -10.90 18.37 -14.61
CA ARG A 143 -12.12 18.66 -15.39
C ARG A 143 -13.06 19.66 -14.73
N HIS A 144 -13.12 19.65 -13.40
CA HIS A 144 -14.13 20.40 -12.64
C HIS A 144 -13.53 21.28 -11.55
N ASP A 145 -12.20 21.32 -11.42
CA ASP A 145 -11.46 22.04 -10.38
C ASP A 145 -11.79 21.59 -8.94
N ILE A 146 -12.40 20.41 -8.79
CA ILE A 146 -12.82 19.87 -7.50
C ILE A 146 -11.63 19.16 -6.83
N ASP A 147 -11.24 19.63 -5.65
CA ASP A 147 -10.28 18.97 -4.76
C ASP A 147 -10.92 18.82 -3.38
N PRO A 148 -11.23 17.60 -2.93
CA PRO A 148 -12.07 17.41 -1.75
C PRO A 148 -11.31 17.69 -0.45
N GLU A 149 -12.00 18.25 0.53
CA GLU A 149 -11.45 18.40 1.88
C GLU A 149 -11.30 17.06 2.60
N ARG A 150 -12.16 16.09 2.28
CA ARG A 150 -12.24 14.80 2.96
C ARG A 150 -12.46 13.65 1.98
N LEU A 151 -11.71 12.57 2.17
CA LEU A 151 -11.96 11.28 1.52
C LEU A 151 -12.39 10.23 2.55
N ILE A 152 -13.56 9.62 2.30
CA ILE A 152 -14.14 8.54 3.09
C ILE A 152 -13.96 7.23 2.34
N ALA A 153 -13.49 6.19 3.01
CA ALA A 153 -13.35 4.87 2.40
C ALA A 153 -13.27 3.78 3.46
N ASP A 154 -13.47 2.54 3.05
CA ASP A 154 -13.35 1.40 3.96
C ASP A 154 -11.89 1.10 4.36
N SER A 155 -11.71 0.12 5.25
CA SER A 155 -10.39 -0.27 5.72
C SER A 155 -9.45 -0.76 4.61
N ALA A 156 -9.95 -1.32 3.50
CA ALA A 156 -9.13 -1.80 2.40
C ALA A 156 -8.35 -0.67 1.72
N TYR A 157 -8.86 0.57 1.75
CA TYR A 157 -8.14 1.75 1.30
C TYR A 157 -7.11 2.29 2.30
N GLY A 158 -7.08 1.78 3.54
CA GLY A 158 -6.16 2.19 4.61
C GLY A 158 -4.70 1.75 4.43
N SER A 159 -4.21 1.67 3.20
CA SER A 159 -2.81 1.29 2.88
C SER A 159 -1.84 2.48 3.02
N GLY A 160 -0.59 2.22 3.36
CA GLY A 160 0.45 3.26 3.47
C GLY A 160 0.55 4.20 2.25
N PRO A 161 0.60 3.67 1.00
CA PRO A 161 0.61 4.50 -0.21
C PRO A 161 -0.60 5.43 -0.35
N MET A 162 -1.82 4.91 -0.14
CA MET A 162 -3.05 5.73 -0.19
C MET A 162 -3.01 6.85 0.86
N LEU A 163 -2.63 6.50 2.08
CA LEU A 163 -2.54 7.47 3.17
C LEU A 163 -1.49 8.55 2.90
N GLY A 164 -0.35 8.16 2.31
CA GLY A 164 0.68 9.10 1.86
C GLY A 164 0.20 10.05 0.77
N LEU A 165 -0.56 9.55 -0.21
CA LEU A 165 -1.19 10.34 -1.27
C LEU A 165 -2.12 11.41 -0.69
N LEU A 166 -3.02 11.04 0.22
CA LEU A 166 -3.98 11.96 0.84
C LEU A 166 -3.29 13.05 1.66
N VAL A 167 -2.26 12.68 2.43
CA VAL A 167 -1.45 13.66 3.18
C VAL A 167 -0.73 14.62 2.23
N GLY A 168 -0.16 14.12 1.12
CA GLY A 168 0.49 14.95 0.11
C GLY A 168 -0.44 15.97 -0.54
N ARG A 169 -1.71 15.59 -0.74
CA ARG A 169 -2.77 16.47 -1.30
C ARG A 169 -3.49 17.31 -0.25
N LYS A 170 -3.14 17.20 1.04
CA LYS A 170 -3.83 17.87 2.16
C LYS A 170 -5.32 17.49 2.28
N ILE A 171 -5.69 16.30 1.83
CA ILE A 171 -7.04 15.74 1.95
C ILE A 171 -7.15 15.04 3.30
N ASN A 172 -8.16 15.40 4.11
CA ASN A 172 -8.40 14.72 5.38
C ASN A 172 -8.94 13.31 5.14
N ARG A 173 -8.36 12.33 5.83
CA ARG A 173 -8.76 10.93 5.71
C ARG A 173 -9.82 10.55 6.73
N HIS A 174 -10.89 9.93 6.26
CA HIS A 174 -11.85 9.18 7.08
C HIS A 174 -11.82 7.71 6.64
N ILE A 175 -10.66 7.10 6.85
CA ILE A 175 -10.35 5.73 6.44
C ILE A 175 -9.73 5.00 7.64
N PRO A 176 -10.32 3.88 8.10
CA PRO A 176 -9.69 3.05 9.13
C PRO A 176 -8.32 2.58 8.66
N VAL A 177 -7.29 2.74 9.49
CA VAL A 177 -5.95 2.28 9.15
C VAL A 177 -5.91 0.75 9.28
N LEU A 178 -5.45 0.07 8.22
CA LEU A 178 -5.09 -1.35 8.30
C LEU A 178 -3.79 -1.48 9.08
N ASP A 179 -3.89 -1.41 10.40
CA ASP A 179 -2.75 -1.61 11.28
C ASP A 179 -2.49 -3.12 11.46
N LYS A 180 -1.46 -3.62 10.76
CA LYS A 180 -0.93 -4.97 10.99
C LYS A 180 -0.01 -5.05 12.21
N ALA A 181 0.13 -3.98 13.01
CA ALA A 181 0.95 -4.03 14.21
C ALA A 181 0.34 -4.93 15.28
N GLY A 182 -0.99 -4.93 15.43
CA GLY A 182 -1.71 -5.87 16.28
C GLY A 182 -1.69 -7.26 15.66
N ARG A 183 -0.99 -8.20 16.28
CA ARG A 183 -1.01 -9.59 15.83
C ARG A 183 -2.10 -10.35 16.58
N THR A 184 -2.95 -11.05 15.84
CA THR A 184 -4.01 -11.92 16.38
C THR A 184 -3.49 -13.29 16.80
N ASP A 185 -2.20 -13.57 16.63
CA ASP A 185 -1.55 -14.85 16.96
C ASP A 185 -1.03 -14.93 18.41
N GLY A 186 -1.34 -13.94 19.24
CA GLY A 186 -0.88 -13.86 20.64
C GLY A 186 0.61 -13.56 20.78
N THR A 187 1.31 -13.26 19.67
CA THR A 187 2.70 -12.79 19.71
C THR A 187 2.75 -11.29 19.94
N TRP A 188 3.80 -10.82 20.60
CA TRP A 188 3.96 -9.40 20.88
C TRP A 188 3.91 -8.57 19.59
N SER A 189 3.15 -7.50 19.62
CA SER A 189 3.10 -6.45 18.61
C SER A 189 4.33 -5.56 18.71
N ARG A 190 4.53 -4.65 17.74
CA ARG A 190 5.60 -3.65 17.84
C ARG A 190 5.31 -2.60 18.92
N THR A 191 4.06 -2.44 19.32
CA THR A 191 3.63 -1.54 20.42
C THR A 191 3.96 -2.07 21.80
N ASP A 192 4.24 -3.36 21.93
CA ASP A 192 4.66 -3.96 23.20
C ASP A 192 6.14 -3.68 23.52
N PHE A 193 6.90 -3.09 22.59
CA PHE A 193 8.28 -2.70 22.79
C PHE A 193 8.36 -1.20 23.11
N GLU A 194 8.92 -0.87 24.27
CA GLU A 194 9.17 0.50 24.68
C GLU A 194 10.44 1.03 24.02
N TRP A 195 10.42 2.28 23.57
CA TRP A 195 11.60 2.94 23.01
C TRP A 195 12.30 3.74 24.09
N ASP A 196 13.56 3.41 24.35
CA ASP A 196 14.45 4.16 25.24
C ASP A 196 15.38 5.03 24.37
N PRO A 197 15.08 6.34 24.24
CA PRO A 197 15.85 7.24 23.39
C PRO A 197 17.23 7.57 23.97
N GLU A 198 17.42 7.46 25.28
CA GLU A 198 18.70 7.80 25.94
C GLU A 198 19.78 6.78 25.59
N ASN A 199 19.40 5.50 25.50
CA ASN A 199 20.32 4.40 25.25
C ASN A 199 20.25 3.83 23.82
N ASP A 200 19.46 4.46 22.93
CA ASP A 200 19.22 4.01 21.55
C ASP A 200 18.88 2.51 21.50
N GLN A 201 17.85 2.13 22.26
CA GLN A 201 17.44 0.74 22.41
C GLN A 201 15.93 0.57 22.54
N TYR A 202 15.43 -0.57 22.10
CA TYR A 202 14.07 -1.01 22.44
C TYR A 202 14.12 -1.91 23.67
N ILE A 203 13.14 -1.79 24.57
CA ILE A 203 12.95 -2.66 25.71
C ILE A 203 11.74 -3.54 25.42
N CYS A 204 11.89 -4.86 25.50
CA CYS A 204 10.76 -5.78 25.33
C CYS A 204 9.92 -5.87 26.62
N PRO A 205 8.71 -6.44 26.58
CA PRO A 205 7.87 -6.65 27.78
C PRO A 205 8.52 -7.45 28.92
N GLU A 206 9.58 -8.22 28.63
CA GLU A 206 10.38 -8.95 29.62
C GLU A 206 11.55 -8.12 30.18
N GLY A 207 11.70 -6.87 29.78
CA GLY A 207 12.77 -5.97 30.22
C GLY A 207 14.10 -6.13 29.48
N GLU A 208 14.18 -7.02 28.48
CA GLU A 208 15.40 -7.20 27.70
C GLU A 208 15.60 -6.06 26.71
N SER A 209 16.83 -5.52 26.68
CA SER A 209 17.21 -4.50 25.71
C SER A 209 17.43 -5.10 24.32
N LEU A 210 17.11 -4.35 23.28
CA LEU A 210 17.37 -4.62 21.88
C LEU A 210 18.19 -3.46 21.33
N LYS A 211 19.43 -3.71 20.91
CA LYS A 211 20.33 -2.66 20.40
C LYS A 211 20.55 -2.84 18.89
N GLN A 212 20.83 -1.74 18.20
CA GLN A 212 21.14 -1.77 16.76
C GLN A 212 22.49 -2.44 16.49
N PHE A 213 23.51 -2.07 17.25
CA PHE A 213 24.87 -2.61 17.16
C PHE A 213 25.27 -3.26 18.48
N ARG A 214 25.75 -4.51 18.44
CA ARG A 214 26.14 -5.29 19.63
C ARG A 214 27.54 -5.90 19.55
N ARG A 215 28.40 -5.42 18.64
CA ARG A 215 29.81 -5.84 18.57
C ARG A 215 30.71 -4.67 18.93
N ASN A 216 31.70 -4.90 19.79
CA ASN A 216 32.81 -3.98 20.07
C ASN A 216 33.80 -3.97 18.90
N TYR A 217 33.40 -3.46 17.74
CA TYR A 217 34.36 -2.97 16.76
C TYR A 217 33.94 -1.59 16.30
N SER A 218 34.76 -0.62 16.67
CA SER A 218 34.71 0.78 16.26
C SER A 218 35.06 0.88 14.79
N ASP A 219 34.10 0.60 13.91
CA ASP A 219 34.14 1.09 12.53
C ASP A 219 33.08 2.20 12.37
N PRO A 220 33.50 3.48 12.41
CA PRO A 220 32.61 4.63 12.29
C PRO A 220 31.87 4.71 10.93
N ASN A 221 32.31 3.95 9.92
CA ASN A 221 31.76 4.00 8.56
C ASN A 221 30.71 2.93 8.27
N ARG A 222 30.36 2.07 9.24
CA ARG A 222 29.34 1.05 9.03
C ARG A 222 27.93 1.65 9.18
N GLY A 223 27.46 2.24 8.09
CA GLY A 223 26.06 2.65 7.94
C GLY A 223 25.07 1.47 8.02
N PRO A 224 23.75 1.76 8.14
CA PRO A 224 22.72 0.74 8.08
C PRO A 224 22.90 -0.14 6.83
N ASP A 225 22.47 -1.42 6.92
CA ASP A 225 22.45 -2.28 5.74
C ASP A 225 21.72 -1.57 4.58
N GLY A 226 22.09 -1.84 3.33
CA GLY A 226 21.77 -1.06 2.12
C GLY A 226 20.28 -0.82 1.80
N LYS A 227 19.36 -1.06 2.75
CA LYS A 227 17.95 -0.70 2.75
C LYS A 227 17.61 0.51 3.64
N GLY A 228 18.59 1.13 4.32
CA GLY A 228 18.39 2.39 5.07
C GLY A 228 17.52 2.27 6.34
N VAL A 229 17.28 1.05 6.85
CA VAL A 229 16.44 0.81 8.03
C VAL A 229 17.28 0.26 9.18
N ALA A 230 17.35 1.00 10.28
CA ALA A 230 17.97 0.53 11.52
C ALA A 230 17.18 -0.66 12.10
N LYS A 231 17.87 -1.77 12.37
CA LYS A 231 17.30 -2.99 12.97
C LYS A 231 17.86 -3.20 14.37
N TYR A 232 16.97 -3.27 15.37
CA TYR A 232 17.31 -3.51 16.77
C TYR A 232 17.06 -4.97 17.12
N ARG A 233 17.99 -5.61 17.83
CA ARG A 233 17.90 -7.03 18.18
C ARG A 233 18.45 -7.34 19.56
N ALA A 234 17.87 -8.36 20.20
CA ALA A 234 18.39 -8.96 21.42
C ALA A 234 19.62 -9.86 21.13
N LEU A 235 20.33 -10.29 22.17
CA LEU A 235 21.49 -11.17 22.06
C LEU A 235 20.95 -12.57 21.83
N ARG A 236 21.52 -13.32 20.87
CA ARG A 236 21.03 -14.66 20.51
C ARG A 236 20.95 -15.59 21.73
N LEU A 237 21.93 -15.54 22.63
CA LEU A 237 21.98 -16.36 23.85
C LEU A 237 20.88 -15.96 24.84
N THR A 238 20.74 -14.67 25.13
CA THR A 238 19.66 -14.14 26.00
C THR A 238 18.27 -14.41 25.43
N TYR A 239 18.14 -14.37 24.10
CA TYR A 239 16.89 -14.62 23.40
C TYR A 239 16.49 -16.09 23.38
N GLN A 240 17.45 -17.01 23.20
CA GLN A 240 17.19 -18.45 23.21
C GLN A 240 16.83 -18.96 24.61
N ALA A 241 17.32 -18.30 25.66
CA ALA A 241 16.99 -18.61 27.05
C ALA A 241 15.70 -17.90 27.56
N SER A 242 15.08 -17.02 26.76
CA SER A 242 13.88 -16.28 27.18
C SER A 242 12.64 -17.19 27.24
N PRO A 243 11.87 -17.16 28.34
CA PRO A 243 10.63 -17.92 28.47
C PRO A 243 9.55 -17.47 27.46
N SER A 244 9.57 -16.21 27.03
CA SER A 244 8.63 -15.66 26.04
C SER A 244 9.11 -15.76 24.59
N LYS A 245 10.13 -16.58 24.28
CA LYS A 245 10.56 -16.84 22.88
C LYS A 245 9.38 -17.19 21.97
N ALA A 246 8.49 -18.07 22.43
CA ALA A 246 7.30 -18.49 21.68
C ALA A 246 6.30 -17.33 21.42
N LYS A 247 6.20 -16.36 22.34
CA LYS A 247 5.36 -15.16 22.19
C LYS A 247 6.07 -14.04 21.43
N CYS A 248 7.39 -14.05 21.34
CA CYS A 248 8.15 -12.99 20.67
C CYS A 248 8.42 -13.32 19.19
N CYS A 249 8.91 -14.53 18.89
CA CYS A 249 9.07 -15.11 17.54
C CYS A 249 8.96 -16.65 17.59
N PRO A 250 7.77 -17.22 17.35
CA PRO A 250 7.60 -18.68 17.38
C PRO A 250 8.41 -19.41 16.30
N ASN A 251 8.68 -18.76 15.16
CA ASN A 251 9.28 -19.39 13.97
C ASN A 251 10.66 -18.80 13.56
N ALA A 252 11.34 -18.06 14.43
CA ALA A 252 12.63 -17.43 14.08
C ALA A 252 13.62 -17.41 15.26
N ASP A 253 14.91 -17.35 14.93
CA ASP A 253 16.01 -17.31 15.90
C ASP A 253 16.08 -16.01 16.72
N PHE A 254 15.55 -14.90 16.18
CA PHE A 254 15.39 -13.63 16.87
C PHE A 254 14.41 -12.72 16.11
N ARG A 255 13.80 -11.77 16.82
CA ARG A 255 13.00 -10.68 16.22
C ARG A 255 13.84 -9.42 16.01
N PRO A 256 13.92 -8.87 14.78
CA PRO A 256 14.34 -7.50 14.59
C PRO A 256 13.17 -6.53 14.77
N THR A 257 13.36 -5.44 15.51
CA THR A 257 12.43 -4.32 15.62
C THR A 257 12.98 -3.12 14.84
N THR A 258 12.11 -2.36 14.17
CA THR A 258 12.50 -1.18 13.39
C THR A 258 11.76 0.08 13.89
N PRO A 259 12.37 1.28 13.81
CA PRO A 259 11.73 2.53 14.22
C PRO A 259 10.41 2.84 13.52
N LYS A 260 9.52 3.62 14.17
CA LYS A 260 8.26 4.10 13.58
C LYS A 260 8.48 5.01 12.37
N ASN A 261 9.61 5.72 12.32
CA ASN A 261 10.01 6.59 11.21
C ASN A 261 11.28 6.05 10.54
N ALA A 262 11.16 5.47 9.35
CA ALA A 262 12.29 5.04 8.53
C ALA A 262 13.04 6.22 7.84
N LYS A 263 13.03 7.40 8.46
CA LYS A 263 13.83 8.58 8.09
C LYS A 263 14.26 9.28 9.37
N MET A 264 15.38 8.87 9.96
CA MET A 264 16.23 9.78 10.71
C MET A 264 17.59 9.83 10.01
N PRO A 265 18.09 11.02 9.68
CA PRO A 265 19.29 11.18 8.86
C PRO A 265 20.53 10.71 9.62
N ALA A 266 21.48 10.17 8.86
CA ALA A 266 22.87 10.02 9.30
C ALA A 266 23.34 11.34 9.92
N LYS A 267 23.81 11.32 11.17
CA LYS A 267 24.45 12.47 11.80
C LYS A 267 25.60 12.94 10.89
N SER A 268 25.41 14.06 10.22
CA SER A 268 26.51 14.83 9.61
C SER A 268 27.28 15.56 10.72
N PRO A 269 28.60 15.75 10.57
CA PRO A 269 29.48 16.24 11.63
C PRO A 269 29.19 17.71 11.94
N ALA A 270 28.92 18.00 13.21
CA ALA A 270 28.84 19.37 13.68
C ALA A 270 30.24 19.99 13.65
N ILE A 271 30.42 20.93 12.73
CA ILE A 271 31.37 22.02 12.84
C ILE A 271 30.90 22.89 14.02
N LEU A 272 31.74 23.11 15.03
CA LEU A 272 32.05 24.46 15.55
C LEU A 272 33.08 24.40 16.70
N LEU A 273 34.20 25.08 16.43
CA LEU A 273 34.98 25.97 17.31
C LEU A 273 35.85 25.39 18.43
N LYS A 274 37.15 25.69 18.25
CA LYS A 274 38.25 25.53 19.20
C LYS A 274 37.99 26.29 20.51
N PRO A 275 38.40 25.76 21.67
CA PRO A 275 38.39 26.51 22.92
C PRO A 275 39.57 27.48 22.99
N SER A 276 39.28 28.77 23.18
CA SER A 276 40.24 29.77 23.62
C SER A 276 40.63 29.50 25.06
N ASN A 277 41.91 29.22 25.30
CA ASN A 277 42.48 29.11 26.64
C ASN A 277 43.39 30.32 26.85
N THR A 278 43.09 31.19 27.83
CA THR A 278 43.94 31.52 28.99
C THR A 278 43.63 32.88 29.63
N LYS A 279 43.35 32.77 30.95
CA LYS A 279 43.86 33.55 32.10
C LYS A 279 43.55 35.05 32.25
N SER A 280 43.06 35.35 33.47
CA SER A 280 43.23 36.62 34.15
C SER A 280 44.71 36.97 34.34
N GLN A 281 45.09 38.18 33.95
CA GLN A 281 45.61 39.24 34.81
C GLN A 281 45.26 40.58 34.16
#